data_AF-A0A3E1NP72-F1
#
_entry.id   AF-A0A3E1NP72-F1
#
_cell.length_a   1.000
_cell.length_b   1.000
_cell.length_c   1.000
_cell.angle_alpha   90.00
_cell.angle_beta   90.00
_cell.angle_gamma   90.00
#
_symmetry.space_group_name_H-M   'P 1'
#
loop_
_entity.id
_entity.type
_entity.pdbx_description
1 polymer ?
#
loop_
_entity_poly.entity_id
_entity_poly.type
_entity_poly.pdbx_seq_one_letter_code
_entity_poly.pdbx_strand_id
1 'polypeptide(L)'
;MKVSFQILHNYQDNPLKIIGNALHLTMQDDLLMQIDLRSAMDFISLTLNKPLQTGVNFTSFEIDVDTDQYDFSKYDDFLEGLKNRLKATDGFHKLLKYVDEIRADQYVKYYLELAEMEMKMREVFSYIFYNKYSVTGNDLFEEFDAKTAGVEEPKPDELDKRLENKFFYLTFSGYLKFEKPKDVLIKELIPLIQTKEQYEELRAHLNSRGITVEHHVDFLQAVRATLDPIESVRNCIAHNRQIPNRTDANYTRARTELLRFIQEFWAREIQEVSLLNDVNDAEIFAYDNLDDLLSAGEFNEYNNEVVIHDHWQAGNPEYRFNSLEDLRQYLLVKAREISDAAFDAAGNREQLEAMYNNENVVDKVLNRFAKGLIILNWI
;
A
#
# COMPACT_ATOMS: atom_id res chain seq x y z
N MET A 1 12.94 1.38 37.19
CA MET A 1 12.30 0.51 36.18
C MET A 1 11.19 -0.22 36.86
N LYS A 2 9.98 -0.08 36.34
CA LYS A 2 8.83 -0.80 36.83
C LYS A 2 8.44 -1.95 35.92
N VAL A 3 8.20 -3.09 36.54
CA VAL A 3 7.61 -4.26 35.88
C VAL A 3 6.40 -4.71 36.67
N SER A 4 5.22 -4.62 36.07
CA SER A 4 3.97 -5.10 36.66
C SER A 4 3.71 -6.53 36.21
N PHE A 5 3.39 -7.42 37.15
CA PHE A 5 3.07 -8.82 36.92
C PHE A 5 1.66 -9.16 37.40
N GLN A 6 1.01 -10.10 36.71
CA GLN A 6 -0.27 -10.70 37.11
C GLN A 6 -0.13 -12.21 37.11
N ILE A 7 -0.35 -12.84 38.26
CA ILE A 7 -0.21 -14.29 38.46
C ILE A 7 -1.46 -14.92 39.06
N LEU A 8 -1.63 -16.21 38.81
CA LEU A 8 -2.54 -17.11 39.50
C LEU A 8 -1.74 -18.05 40.38
N HIS A 9 -2.14 -18.21 41.63
CA HIS A 9 -1.45 -19.09 42.59
C HIS A 9 -2.38 -19.59 43.70
N ASN A 10 -2.00 -20.68 44.36
CA ASN A 10 -2.59 -21.19 45.61
C ASN A 10 -1.52 -21.36 46.69
N TYR A 11 -0.54 -20.45 46.69
CA TYR A 11 0.47 -20.33 47.73
C TYR A 11 -0.12 -20.45 49.14
N GLN A 12 0.51 -21.31 49.95
CA GLN A 12 0.13 -21.53 51.35
C GLN A 12 0.64 -20.40 52.26
N ASP A 13 1.75 -19.78 51.88
CA ASP A 13 2.37 -18.65 52.58
C ASP A 13 1.94 -17.30 51.98
N ASN A 14 2.34 -16.21 52.68
CA ASN A 14 2.14 -14.85 52.20
C ASN A 14 2.78 -14.67 50.79
N PRO A 15 1.99 -14.28 49.76
CA PRO A 15 2.51 -14.13 48.40
C PRO A 15 3.67 -13.15 48.29
N LEU A 16 3.70 -12.09 49.12
CA LEU A 16 4.81 -11.13 49.12
C LEU A 16 6.14 -11.81 49.47
N LYS A 17 6.13 -12.73 50.44
CA LYS A 17 7.34 -13.44 50.87
C LYS A 17 7.84 -14.39 49.79
N ILE A 18 6.93 -15.08 49.11
CA ILE A 18 7.25 -15.99 48.01
C ILE A 18 7.82 -15.23 46.82
N ILE A 19 7.13 -14.16 46.38
CA ILE A 19 7.59 -13.31 45.28
C ILE A 19 8.92 -12.65 45.65
N GLY A 20 9.05 -12.17 46.88
CA GLY A 20 10.29 -11.61 47.43
C GLY A 20 11.45 -12.59 47.40
N ASN A 21 11.22 -13.85 47.76
CA ASN A 21 12.25 -14.89 47.68
C ASN A 21 12.64 -15.20 46.23
N ALA A 22 11.67 -15.30 45.33
CA ALA A 22 11.95 -15.48 43.90
C ALA A 22 12.77 -14.30 43.33
N LEU A 23 12.42 -13.07 43.69
CA LEU A 23 13.15 -11.87 43.30
C LEU A 23 14.56 -11.85 43.88
N HIS A 24 14.72 -12.09 45.18
CA HIS A 24 16.02 -12.13 45.87
C HIS A 24 16.99 -13.10 45.19
N LEU A 25 16.55 -14.33 44.91
CA LEU A 25 17.37 -15.34 44.23
C LEU A 25 17.69 -14.93 42.79
N THR A 26 16.74 -14.33 42.07
CA THR A 26 16.99 -13.79 40.72
C THR A 26 18.06 -12.70 40.76
N MET A 27 17.98 -11.77 41.72
CA MET A 27 18.95 -10.69 41.84
C MET A 27 20.35 -11.21 42.21
N GLN A 28 20.43 -12.25 43.05
CA GLN A 28 21.71 -12.89 43.39
C GLN A 28 22.35 -13.61 42.20
N ASP A 29 21.58 -14.44 41.48
CA ASP A 29 22.14 -15.32 40.47
C ASP A 29 22.31 -14.59 39.12
N ASP A 30 21.29 -13.82 38.72
CA ASP A 30 21.19 -13.29 37.36
C ASP A 30 21.78 -11.86 37.30
N LEU A 31 21.65 -11.08 38.37
CA LEU A 31 22.24 -9.72 38.49
C LEU A 31 23.54 -9.67 39.32
N LEU A 32 24.00 -10.80 39.87
CA LEU A 32 25.21 -10.91 40.73
C LEU A 32 25.19 -9.99 41.97
N MET A 33 24.02 -9.79 42.55
CA MET A 33 23.84 -8.84 43.65
C MET A 33 23.76 -9.49 45.01
N GLN A 34 24.52 -8.98 45.97
CA GLN A 34 24.39 -9.34 47.37
C GLN A 34 23.44 -8.39 48.10
N ILE A 35 22.14 -8.51 47.82
CA ILE A 35 21.09 -7.90 48.63
C ILE A 35 20.48 -8.94 49.57
N ASP A 36 20.02 -8.54 50.75
CA ASP A 36 19.25 -9.43 51.61
C ASP A 36 17.78 -9.51 51.18
N LEU A 37 17.04 -10.52 51.67
CA LEU A 37 15.65 -10.76 51.30
C LEU A 37 14.73 -9.59 51.68
N ARG A 38 15.01 -8.87 52.76
CA ARG A 38 14.18 -7.73 53.19
C ARG A 38 14.31 -6.60 52.19
N SER A 39 15.53 -6.26 51.78
CA SER A 39 15.76 -5.28 50.71
C SER A 39 15.12 -5.70 49.39
N ALA A 40 15.15 -6.99 49.03
CA ALA A 40 14.45 -7.47 47.83
C ALA A 40 12.94 -7.25 47.91
N MET A 41 12.34 -7.45 49.08
CA MET A 41 10.91 -7.23 49.29
C MET A 41 10.51 -5.74 49.19
N ASP A 42 11.41 -4.82 49.52
CA ASP A 42 11.15 -3.38 49.42
C ASP A 42 10.95 -2.92 47.95
N PHE A 43 11.44 -3.68 46.98
CA PHE A 43 11.17 -3.44 45.55
C PHE A 43 9.78 -3.88 45.10
N ILE A 44 9.04 -4.64 45.92
CA ILE A 44 7.76 -5.23 45.51
C ILE A 44 6.58 -4.45 46.10
N SER A 45 5.73 -3.94 45.22
CA SER A 45 4.44 -3.36 45.58
C SER A 45 3.30 -4.30 45.17
N LEU A 46 2.68 -5.00 46.13
CA LEU A 46 1.46 -5.77 45.87
C LEU A 46 0.27 -4.82 45.66
N THR A 47 -0.30 -4.83 44.46
CA THR A 47 -1.45 -3.99 44.11
C THR A 47 -2.77 -4.69 44.42
N LEU A 48 -2.84 -6.00 44.20
CA LEU A 48 -4.05 -6.80 44.42
C LEU A 48 -3.66 -8.23 44.79
N ASN A 49 -4.40 -8.82 45.72
CA ASN A 49 -4.40 -10.25 45.99
C ASN A 49 -5.83 -10.69 46.33
N LYS A 50 -6.50 -11.40 45.41
CA LYS A 50 -7.93 -11.72 45.52
C LYS A 50 -8.19 -13.20 45.25
N PRO A 51 -8.89 -13.92 46.15
CA PRO A 51 -9.32 -15.28 45.87
C PRO A 51 -10.38 -15.29 44.76
N LEU A 52 -10.23 -16.23 43.83
CA LEU A 52 -11.21 -16.54 42.79
C LEU A 52 -12.14 -17.66 43.29
N GLN A 53 -13.28 -17.83 42.61
CA GLN A 53 -14.27 -18.87 42.93
C GLN A 53 -13.69 -20.29 42.86
N THR A 54 -12.62 -20.48 42.10
CA THR A 54 -11.92 -21.75 41.93
C THR A 54 -10.99 -22.12 43.09
N GLY A 55 -10.85 -21.25 44.10
CA GLY A 55 -9.89 -21.43 45.20
C GLY A 55 -8.45 -21.01 44.88
N VAL A 56 -8.20 -20.48 43.68
CA VAL A 56 -6.92 -19.89 43.26
C VAL A 56 -6.96 -18.38 43.53
N ASN A 57 -5.85 -17.79 43.96
CA ASN A 57 -5.71 -16.35 44.11
C ASN A 57 -5.19 -15.70 42.82
N PHE A 58 -5.79 -14.57 42.46
CA PHE A 58 -5.25 -13.62 41.49
C PHE A 58 -4.42 -12.57 42.23
N THR A 59 -3.13 -12.48 41.91
CA THR A 59 -2.23 -11.48 42.49
C THR A 59 -1.64 -10.60 41.40
N SER A 60 -1.74 -9.29 41.60
CA SER A 60 -1.09 -8.25 40.79
C SER A 60 -0.05 -7.55 41.65
N PHE A 61 1.17 -7.43 41.12
CA PHE A 61 2.27 -6.80 41.83
C PHE A 61 3.19 -6.07 40.88
N GLU A 62 3.92 -5.09 41.40
CA GLU A 62 4.93 -4.33 40.68
C GLU A 62 6.29 -4.55 41.33
N ILE A 63 7.33 -4.66 40.51
CA ILE A 63 8.71 -4.62 40.93
C ILE A 63 9.30 -3.31 40.43
N ASP A 64 9.79 -2.46 41.34
CA ASP A 64 10.49 -1.22 41.01
C ASP A 64 11.97 -1.35 41.37
N VAL A 65 12.82 -1.40 40.34
CA VAL A 65 14.27 -1.53 40.48
C VAL A 65 14.94 -0.24 39.97
N ASP A 66 15.70 0.46 40.81
CA ASP A 66 16.33 1.75 40.49
C ASP A 66 17.36 1.63 39.35
N THR A 67 17.05 2.15 38.16
CA THR A 67 17.85 1.90 36.95
C THR A 67 19.31 2.32 37.03
N ASP A 68 19.65 3.27 37.91
CA ASP A 68 20.99 3.82 38.02
C ASP A 68 21.96 2.88 38.78
N GLN A 69 21.43 1.89 39.48
CA GLN A 69 22.21 1.01 40.35
C GLN A 69 22.45 -0.39 39.78
N TYR A 70 21.81 -0.77 38.66
CA TYR A 70 21.83 -2.15 38.16
C TYR A 70 22.29 -2.22 36.70
N ASP A 71 22.97 -3.33 36.37
CA ASP A 71 23.38 -3.64 35.00
C ASP A 71 22.20 -4.22 34.20
N PHE A 72 21.50 -3.34 33.46
CA PHE A 72 20.38 -3.72 32.61
C PHE A 72 20.77 -4.45 31.32
N SER A 73 22.06 -4.66 31.04
CA SER A 73 22.45 -5.54 29.93
C SER A 73 21.94 -6.98 30.13
N LYS A 74 21.65 -7.36 31.38
CA LYS A 74 21.07 -8.65 31.78
C LYS A 74 19.57 -8.61 32.04
N TYR A 75 18.88 -7.58 31.57
CA TYR A 75 17.46 -7.38 31.87
C TYR A 75 16.58 -8.57 31.46
N ASP A 76 16.81 -9.13 30.27
CA ASP A 76 16.06 -10.30 29.80
C ASP A 76 16.36 -11.55 30.64
N ASP A 77 17.62 -11.73 31.06
CA ASP A 77 18.02 -12.82 31.96
C ASP A 77 17.34 -12.68 33.33
N PHE A 78 17.27 -11.46 33.87
CA PHE A 78 16.53 -11.16 35.09
C PHE A 78 15.04 -11.50 34.96
N LEU A 79 14.38 -11.06 33.89
CA LEU A 79 12.95 -11.35 33.69
C LEU A 79 12.70 -12.85 33.56
N GLU A 80 13.53 -13.56 32.80
CA GLU A 80 13.37 -14.98 32.58
C GLU A 80 13.70 -15.79 33.85
N GLY A 81 14.75 -15.40 34.57
CA GLY A 81 15.13 -15.94 35.87
C GLY A 81 14.01 -15.80 36.90
N LEU A 82 13.38 -14.62 36.99
CA LEU A 82 12.25 -14.39 37.89
C LEU A 82 11.04 -15.24 37.50
N LYS A 83 10.68 -15.28 36.21
CA LYS A 83 9.56 -16.10 35.73
C LYS A 83 9.78 -17.58 36.06
N ASN A 84 11.00 -18.07 35.87
CA ASN A 84 11.32 -19.48 36.11
C ASN A 84 11.30 -19.82 37.60
N ARG A 85 11.76 -18.92 38.47
CA ARG A 85 11.65 -19.09 39.93
C ARG A 85 10.21 -19.01 40.42
N LEU A 86 9.39 -18.09 39.89
CA LEU A 86 7.96 -18.05 40.19
C LEU A 86 7.28 -19.36 39.76
N LYS A 87 7.54 -19.84 38.54
CA LYS A 87 7.00 -21.13 38.05
C LYS A 87 7.43 -22.34 38.89
N ALA A 88 8.63 -22.31 39.45
CA ALA A 88 9.16 -23.38 40.28
C ALA A 88 8.63 -23.36 41.72
N THR A 89 7.93 -22.30 42.14
CA THR A 89 7.36 -22.22 43.49
C THR A 89 6.15 -23.13 43.62
N ASP A 90 6.10 -23.92 44.70
CA ASP A 90 4.91 -24.68 45.08
C ASP A 90 3.68 -23.77 45.18
N GLY A 91 2.67 -24.15 44.40
CA GLY A 91 1.40 -23.45 44.30
C GLY A 91 1.34 -22.33 43.27
N PHE A 92 2.35 -22.17 42.42
CA PHE A 92 2.21 -21.34 41.22
C PHE A 92 1.30 -22.05 40.21
N HIS A 93 0.31 -21.34 39.67
CA HIS A 93 -0.56 -21.87 38.61
C HIS A 93 -0.21 -21.30 37.24
N LYS A 94 -0.17 -19.96 37.12
CA LYS A 94 -0.02 -19.31 35.82
C LYS A 94 0.48 -17.88 35.93
N LEU A 95 1.35 -17.47 35.00
CA LEU A 95 1.63 -16.07 34.70
C LEU A 95 0.64 -15.61 33.62
N LEU A 96 -0.18 -14.61 33.92
CA LEU A 96 -1.22 -14.11 33.02
C LEU A 96 -0.67 -13.04 32.08
N LYS A 97 -0.04 -12.01 32.65
CA LYS A 97 0.51 -10.87 31.93
C LYS A 97 1.65 -10.26 32.72
N TYR A 98 2.59 -9.65 32.03
CA TYR A 98 3.43 -8.62 32.63
C TYR A 98 3.63 -7.46 31.65
N VAL A 99 3.95 -6.29 32.18
CA VAL A 99 4.22 -5.06 31.42
C VAL A 99 5.44 -4.41 32.06
N ASP A 100 6.39 -3.97 31.24
CA ASP A 100 7.57 -3.25 31.71
C ASP A 100 7.80 -1.96 30.94
N GLU A 101 8.34 -0.97 31.64
CA GLU A 101 8.60 0.37 31.10
C GLU A 101 9.67 0.36 29.99
N ILE A 102 10.70 -0.47 30.11
CA ILE A 102 11.82 -0.52 29.14
C ILE A 102 11.31 -0.98 27.77
N ARG A 103 10.50 -2.03 27.72
CA ARG A 103 9.89 -2.51 26.48
C ARG A 103 8.77 -1.62 26.02
N ALA A 104 8.11 -0.86 26.89
CA ALA A 104 7.11 0.12 26.47
C ALA A 104 7.73 1.15 25.51
N ASP A 105 8.90 1.69 25.84
CA ASP A 105 9.62 2.63 24.97
C ASP A 105 10.00 2.00 23.61
N GLN A 106 10.46 0.74 23.64
CA GLN A 106 10.76 0.00 22.42
C GLN A 106 9.49 -0.24 21.57
N TYR A 107 8.38 -0.62 22.20
CA TYR A 107 7.10 -0.81 21.52
C TYR A 107 6.57 0.49 20.90
N VAL A 108 6.77 1.64 21.54
CA VAL A 108 6.43 2.94 20.96
C VAL A 108 7.21 3.16 19.67
N LYS A 109 8.52 2.87 19.65
CA LYS A 109 9.33 2.99 18.44
C LYS A 109 8.78 2.12 17.30
N TYR A 110 8.56 0.82 17.56
CA TYR A 110 8.00 -0.06 16.53
C TYR A 110 6.60 0.35 16.10
N TYR A 111 5.76 0.82 17.02
CA TYR A 111 4.42 1.30 16.69
C TYR A 111 4.47 2.46 15.69
N LEU A 112 5.36 3.43 15.90
CA LEU A 112 5.55 4.55 14.97
C LEU A 112 6.03 4.08 13.60
N GLU A 113 7.00 3.17 13.56
CA GLU A 113 7.49 2.60 12.29
C GLU A 113 6.40 1.82 11.54
N LEU A 114 5.60 1.02 12.26
CA LEU A 114 4.47 0.28 11.70
C LEU A 114 3.41 1.22 11.14
N ALA A 115 3.05 2.27 11.89
CA ALA A 115 2.09 3.27 11.45
C ALA A 115 2.55 3.98 10.17
N GLU A 116 3.84 4.36 10.08
CA GLU A 116 4.40 4.96 8.87
C GLU A 116 4.31 4.02 7.66
N MET A 117 4.70 2.75 7.82
CA MET A 117 4.61 1.75 6.76
C MET A 117 3.16 1.50 6.33
N GLU A 118 2.24 1.43 7.28
CA GLU A 118 0.81 1.25 7.02
C GLU A 118 0.23 2.42 6.23
N MET A 119 0.59 3.67 6.57
CA MET A 119 0.13 4.85 5.81
C MET A 119 0.65 4.83 4.37
N LYS A 120 1.94 4.53 4.16
CA LYS A 120 2.52 4.46 2.81
C LYS A 120 1.92 3.33 1.98
N MET A 121 1.66 2.17 2.60
CA MET A 121 0.94 1.08 1.95
C MET A 121 -0.48 1.50 1.58
N ARG A 122 -1.19 2.13 2.51
CA ARG A 122 -2.54 2.64 2.27
C ARG A 122 -2.58 3.63 1.12
N GLU A 123 -1.59 4.50 1.01
CA GLU A 123 -1.46 5.45 -0.09
C GLU A 123 -1.38 4.74 -1.44
N VAL A 124 -0.48 3.75 -1.59
CA VAL A 124 -0.33 2.98 -2.83
C VAL A 124 -1.61 2.22 -3.17
N PHE A 125 -2.21 1.52 -2.20
CA PHE A 125 -3.45 0.78 -2.43
C PHE A 125 -4.63 1.70 -2.77
N SER A 126 -4.74 2.84 -2.09
CA SER A 126 -5.76 3.83 -2.41
C SER A 126 -5.55 4.35 -3.83
N TYR A 127 -4.32 4.63 -4.24
CA TYR A 127 -4.02 5.05 -5.60
C TYR A 127 -4.38 4.00 -6.63
N ILE A 128 -3.95 2.75 -6.46
CA ILE A 128 -4.29 1.65 -7.37
C ILE A 128 -5.81 1.59 -7.55
N PHE A 129 -6.56 1.50 -6.46
CA PHE A 129 -8.01 1.28 -6.50
C PHE A 129 -8.80 2.52 -6.95
N TYR A 130 -8.50 3.70 -6.42
CA TYR A 130 -9.28 4.91 -6.69
C TYR A 130 -8.83 5.67 -7.96
N ASN A 131 -7.57 5.58 -8.35
CA ASN A 131 -7.11 6.23 -9.57
C ASN A 131 -7.45 5.41 -10.81
N LYS A 132 -7.23 4.08 -10.76
CA LYS A 132 -7.25 3.25 -11.96
C LYS A 132 -8.50 2.38 -12.10
N TYR A 133 -9.15 1.99 -11.00
CA TYR A 133 -10.22 0.98 -11.04
C TYR A 133 -11.59 1.43 -10.52
N SER A 134 -11.71 2.57 -9.81
CA SER A 134 -13.01 3.06 -9.32
C SER A 134 -13.83 3.86 -10.36
N VAL A 135 -13.30 4.04 -11.58
CA VAL A 135 -13.96 4.82 -12.64
C VAL A 135 -15.21 4.11 -13.20
N THR A 136 -15.43 2.82 -12.89
CA THR A 136 -16.51 2.01 -13.48
C THR A 136 -17.77 1.87 -12.62
N GLY A 137 -17.84 2.47 -11.42
CA GLY A 137 -19.02 2.42 -10.55
C GLY A 137 -19.22 1.09 -9.79
N ASN A 138 -18.29 0.14 -9.93
CA ASN A 138 -18.22 -1.05 -9.09
C ASN A 138 -17.20 -0.82 -7.96
N ASP A 139 -17.57 -1.19 -6.74
CA ASP A 139 -16.62 -1.20 -5.62
C ASP A 139 -15.65 -2.37 -5.82
N LEU A 140 -14.51 -2.12 -6.47
CA LEU A 140 -13.46 -3.11 -6.73
C LEU A 140 -13.03 -3.83 -5.44
N PHE A 141 -13.22 -3.20 -4.27
CA PHE A 141 -12.97 -3.83 -2.98
C PHE A 141 -13.81 -5.10 -2.75
N GLU A 142 -15.06 -5.14 -3.23
CA GLU A 142 -15.96 -6.30 -3.12
C GLU A 142 -15.49 -7.48 -3.96
N GLU A 143 -14.67 -7.25 -4.99
CA GLU A 143 -14.07 -8.30 -5.79
C GLU A 143 -13.01 -9.10 -5.01
N PHE A 144 -12.53 -8.61 -3.86
CA PHE A 144 -11.47 -9.24 -3.08
C PHE A 144 -11.95 -9.70 -1.70
N ASP A 145 -11.39 -10.78 -1.18
CA ASP A 145 -11.71 -11.34 0.16
C ASP A 145 -11.06 -10.54 1.31
N ALA A 146 -10.77 -9.26 1.09
CA ALA A 146 -10.21 -8.37 2.08
C ALA A 146 -11.25 -8.08 3.15
N LYS A 147 -10.95 -8.46 4.40
CA LYS A 147 -11.80 -8.16 5.56
C LYS A 147 -11.17 -7.08 6.40
N THR A 148 -12.01 -6.17 6.87
CA THR A 148 -11.63 -5.14 7.84
C THR A 148 -11.34 -5.75 9.21
N ALA A 149 -10.42 -5.13 9.95
CA ALA A 149 -10.04 -5.47 11.31
C ALA A 149 -11.10 -4.96 12.29
N GLY A 150 -12.30 -5.53 12.23
CA GLY A 150 -13.44 -5.13 13.05
C GLY A 150 -14.55 -6.18 13.05
N VAL A 151 -15.41 -6.12 14.07
CA VAL A 151 -16.63 -6.97 14.12
C VAL A 151 -17.67 -6.50 13.11
N GLU A 152 -17.69 -5.20 12.80
CA GLU A 152 -18.57 -4.59 11.80
C GLU A 152 -17.75 -3.73 10.83
N GLU A 153 -17.99 -3.92 9.54
CA GLU A 153 -17.43 -3.08 8.48
C GLU A 153 -18.11 -1.69 8.51
N PRO A 154 -17.35 -0.58 8.48
CA PRO A 154 -17.95 0.75 8.47
C PRO A 154 -18.88 0.93 7.27
N LYS A 155 -20.03 1.59 7.50
CA LYS A 155 -20.95 1.90 6.40
C LYS A 155 -20.39 3.03 5.52
N PRO A 156 -20.78 3.13 4.23
CA PRO A 156 -20.33 4.20 3.34
C PRO A 156 -20.49 5.61 3.95
N ASP A 157 -21.66 5.92 4.52
CA ASP A 157 -21.92 7.20 5.19
C ASP A 157 -20.97 7.50 6.37
N GLU A 158 -20.42 6.47 7.01
CA GLU A 158 -19.46 6.62 8.11
C GLU A 158 -18.05 6.92 7.60
N LEU A 159 -17.66 6.27 6.51
CA LEU A 159 -16.39 6.52 5.82
C LEU A 159 -16.36 7.97 5.30
N ASP A 160 -17.43 8.41 4.66
CA ASP A 160 -17.56 9.79 4.16
C ASP A 160 -17.50 10.83 5.29
N LYS A 161 -18.20 10.58 6.40
CA LYS A 161 -18.17 11.48 7.57
C LYS A 161 -16.78 11.58 8.21
N ARG A 162 -15.97 10.52 8.13
CA ARG A 162 -14.61 10.48 8.67
C ARG A 162 -13.56 10.95 7.65
N LEU A 163 -13.95 11.14 6.38
CA LEU A 163 -13.03 11.39 5.26
C LEU A 163 -12.00 10.25 5.11
N GLU A 164 -12.47 9.02 5.30
CA GLU A 164 -11.66 7.80 5.26
C GLU A 164 -12.11 6.88 4.13
N ASN A 165 -11.25 5.94 3.75
CA ASN A 165 -11.60 4.86 2.83
C ASN A 165 -11.50 3.48 3.50
N LYS A 166 -11.94 2.42 2.83
CA LYS A 166 -11.95 1.06 3.39
C LYS A 166 -10.57 0.55 3.82
N PHE A 167 -9.49 1.04 3.19
CA PHE A 167 -8.11 0.68 3.57
C PHE A 167 -7.71 1.20 4.96
N PHE A 168 -8.46 2.15 5.56
CA PHE A 168 -8.26 2.58 6.95
C PHE A 168 -8.45 1.47 7.97
N TYR A 169 -9.17 0.43 7.59
CA TYR A 169 -9.61 -0.62 8.48
C TYR A 169 -8.92 -1.94 8.18
N LEU A 170 -7.88 -1.96 7.35
CA LEU A 170 -7.11 -3.16 7.05
C LEU A 170 -5.88 -3.30 7.95
N THR A 171 -5.56 -4.54 8.29
CA THR A 171 -4.25 -4.91 8.86
C THR A 171 -3.28 -5.25 7.74
N PHE A 172 -1.99 -5.45 8.03
CA PHE A 172 -1.02 -5.94 7.03
C PHE A 172 -1.51 -7.25 6.39
N SER A 173 -2.08 -8.16 7.19
CA SER A 173 -2.68 -9.40 6.67
C SER A 173 -3.89 -9.19 5.76
N GLY A 174 -4.59 -8.06 5.89
CA GLY A 174 -5.70 -7.68 5.02
C GLY A 174 -5.23 -7.35 3.60
N TYR A 175 -4.07 -6.71 3.45
CA TYR A 175 -3.51 -6.37 2.14
C TYR A 175 -3.10 -7.61 1.32
N LEU A 176 -2.84 -8.74 1.97
CA LEU A 176 -2.56 -10.02 1.28
C LEU A 176 -3.74 -10.55 0.45
N LYS A 177 -4.95 -9.98 0.63
CA LYS A 177 -6.17 -10.46 -0.03
C LYS A 177 -6.42 -9.85 -1.40
N PHE A 178 -5.58 -8.93 -1.85
CA PHE A 178 -5.71 -8.25 -3.14
C PHE A 178 -4.94 -8.91 -4.29
N GLU A 179 -4.28 -10.04 -4.05
CA GLU A 179 -3.52 -10.73 -5.11
C GLU A 179 -4.42 -11.23 -6.24
N LYS A 180 -5.61 -11.73 -5.89
CA LYS A 180 -6.54 -12.32 -6.85
C LYS A 180 -7.99 -12.01 -6.48
N PRO A 181 -8.85 -11.72 -7.46
CA PRO A 181 -10.27 -11.56 -7.21
C PRO A 181 -10.86 -12.88 -6.70
N LYS A 182 -11.99 -12.79 -5.99
CA LYS A 182 -12.79 -13.92 -5.54
C LYS A 182 -13.16 -14.80 -6.74
N ASP A 183 -13.17 -16.11 -6.52
CA ASP A 183 -13.75 -17.05 -7.47
C ASP A 183 -15.21 -16.69 -7.74
N VAL A 184 -15.61 -16.70 -9.02
CA VAL A 184 -17.02 -16.50 -9.38
C VAL A 184 -17.79 -17.76 -8.99
N LEU A 185 -18.77 -17.61 -8.12
CA LEU A 185 -19.62 -18.74 -7.75
C LEU A 185 -20.50 -19.13 -8.95
N ILE A 186 -20.74 -20.43 -9.16
CA ILE A 186 -21.55 -20.93 -10.29
C ILE A 186 -22.91 -20.21 -10.38
N LYS A 187 -23.51 -19.91 -9.23
CA LYS A 187 -24.79 -19.17 -9.13
C LYS A 187 -24.74 -17.75 -9.71
N GLU A 188 -23.58 -17.09 -9.68
CA GLU A 188 -23.33 -15.76 -10.26
C GLU A 188 -22.94 -15.86 -11.73
N LEU A 189 -22.30 -16.96 -12.11
CA LEU A 189 -21.92 -17.25 -13.49
C LEU A 189 -23.16 -17.51 -14.38
N ILE A 190 -24.21 -18.17 -13.85
CA ILE A 190 -25.41 -18.52 -14.62
C ILE A 190 -26.10 -17.26 -15.21
N PRO A 191 -26.40 -16.20 -14.42
CA PRO A 191 -26.92 -14.95 -14.98
C PRO A 191 -26.00 -14.30 -16.01
N LEU A 192 -24.68 -14.34 -15.81
CA LEU A 192 -23.71 -13.79 -16.76
C LEU A 192 -23.75 -14.56 -18.10
N ILE A 193 -23.82 -15.89 -18.05
CA ILE A 193 -23.97 -16.73 -19.25
C ILE A 193 -25.31 -16.46 -19.95
N GLN A 194 -26.39 -16.24 -19.19
CA GLN A 194 -27.72 -15.97 -19.74
C GLN A 194 -27.86 -14.58 -20.37
N THR A 195 -27.05 -13.61 -19.92
CA THR A 195 -27.10 -12.21 -20.38
C THR A 195 -26.07 -11.87 -21.45
N LYS A 196 -24.99 -12.66 -21.56
CA LYS A 196 -23.96 -12.50 -22.59
C LYS A 196 -24.20 -13.51 -23.71
N GLU A 197 -24.65 -13.02 -24.86
CA GLU A 197 -24.97 -13.87 -26.02
C GLU A 197 -23.72 -14.48 -26.67
N GLN A 198 -22.54 -13.88 -26.45
CA GLN A 198 -21.28 -14.30 -27.03
C GLN A 198 -20.26 -14.73 -25.97
N TYR A 199 -19.63 -15.89 -26.21
CA TYR A 199 -18.58 -16.44 -25.33
C TYR A 199 -17.43 -15.44 -25.12
N GLU A 200 -17.01 -14.72 -26.17
CA GLU A 200 -15.91 -13.77 -26.06
C GLU A 200 -16.23 -12.58 -25.15
N GLU A 201 -17.49 -12.13 -25.10
CA GLU A 201 -17.90 -11.08 -24.15
C GLU A 201 -17.85 -11.56 -22.70
N LEU A 202 -18.29 -12.80 -22.44
CA LEU A 202 -18.20 -13.41 -21.12
C LEU A 202 -16.73 -13.61 -20.72
N ARG A 203 -15.90 -14.11 -21.63
CA ARG A 203 -14.47 -14.31 -21.41
C ARG A 203 -13.76 -12.99 -21.13
N ALA A 204 -14.03 -11.95 -21.92
CA ALA A 204 -13.49 -10.62 -21.71
C ALA A 204 -13.89 -10.07 -20.35
N HIS A 205 -15.17 -10.20 -19.96
CA HIS A 205 -15.66 -9.76 -18.66
C HIS A 205 -15.00 -10.49 -17.49
N LEU A 206 -14.81 -11.81 -17.59
CA LEU A 206 -14.16 -12.59 -16.53
C LEU A 206 -12.66 -12.26 -16.41
N ASN A 207 -12.00 -12.01 -17.55
CA ASN A 207 -10.58 -11.65 -17.59
C ASN A 207 -10.32 -10.18 -17.19
N SER A 208 -11.33 -9.31 -17.22
CA SER A 208 -11.21 -7.92 -16.79
C SER A 208 -11.39 -7.72 -15.28
N ARG A 209 -11.63 -8.80 -14.51
CA ARG A 209 -11.82 -8.73 -13.05
C ARG A 209 -10.50 -8.54 -12.33
N GLY A 210 -10.55 -7.85 -11.19
CA GLY A 210 -9.41 -7.56 -10.34
C GLY A 210 -8.46 -6.53 -10.94
N ILE A 211 -7.20 -6.61 -10.53
CA ILE A 211 -6.14 -5.69 -10.94
C ILE A 211 -5.45 -6.29 -12.16
N THR A 212 -5.53 -5.59 -13.29
CA THR A 212 -5.08 -6.09 -14.60
C THR A 212 -3.79 -5.45 -15.08
N VAL A 213 -3.41 -4.31 -14.48
CA VAL A 213 -2.18 -3.57 -14.82
C VAL A 213 -0.98 -4.31 -14.25
N GLU A 214 -0.07 -4.74 -15.13
CA GLU A 214 1.03 -5.64 -14.81
C GLU A 214 1.90 -5.15 -13.66
N HIS A 215 2.36 -3.89 -13.69
CA HIS A 215 3.22 -3.38 -12.62
C HIS A 215 2.50 -3.19 -11.29
N HIS A 216 1.17 -3.04 -11.30
CA HIS A 216 0.36 -3.07 -10.07
C HIS A 216 0.34 -4.47 -9.50
N VAL A 217 0.14 -5.49 -10.34
CA VAL A 217 0.21 -6.90 -9.94
C VAL A 217 1.59 -7.26 -9.38
N ASP A 218 2.66 -6.82 -10.05
CA ASP A 218 4.04 -7.02 -9.59
C ASP A 218 4.26 -6.44 -8.20
N PHE A 219 3.77 -5.22 -7.96
CA PHE A 219 3.87 -4.59 -6.65
C PHE A 219 3.15 -5.41 -5.56
N LEU A 220 1.91 -5.86 -5.83
CA LEU A 220 1.13 -6.67 -4.89
C LEU A 220 1.82 -8.00 -4.55
N GLN A 221 2.41 -8.65 -5.55
CA GLN A 221 3.18 -9.88 -5.35
C GLN A 221 4.47 -9.61 -4.57
N ALA A 222 5.15 -8.51 -4.85
CA ALA A 222 6.40 -8.14 -4.20
C ALA A 222 6.21 -7.87 -2.69
N VAL A 223 5.18 -7.11 -2.32
CA VAL A 223 4.94 -6.76 -0.90
C VAL A 223 4.49 -7.96 -0.08
N ARG A 224 3.89 -9.00 -0.68
CA ARG A 224 3.37 -10.18 0.05
C ARG A 224 4.39 -10.81 0.99
N ALA A 225 5.63 -10.99 0.53
CA ALA A 225 6.67 -11.64 1.32
C ALA A 225 7.13 -10.81 2.53
N THR A 226 6.85 -9.50 2.53
CA THR A 226 7.27 -8.58 3.60
C THR A 226 6.19 -8.39 4.67
N LEU A 227 4.91 -8.64 4.36
CA LEU A 227 3.81 -8.35 5.29
C LEU A 227 3.75 -9.30 6.49
N ASP A 228 4.07 -10.59 6.34
CA ASP A 228 4.02 -11.57 7.43
C ASP A 228 5.00 -11.24 8.58
N PRO A 229 6.30 -10.95 8.32
CA PRO A 229 7.21 -10.47 9.35
C PRO A 229 6.74 -9.18 10.05
N ILE A 230 6.15 -8.26 9.30
CA ILE A 230 5.63 -6.98 9.81
C ILE A 230 4.44 -7.21 10.75
N GLU A 231 3.47 -8.03 10.33
CA GLU A 231 2.31 -8.41 11.15
C GLU A 231 2.75 -9.19 12.40
N SER A 232 3.80 -10.00 12.32
CA SER A 232 4.35 -10.70 13.48
C SER A 232 4.84 -9.73 14.58
N VAL A 233 5.52 -8.64 14.21
CA VAL A 233 5.96 -7.62 15.18
C VAL A 233 4.78 -6.81 15.70
N ARG A 234 3.86 -6.40 14.81
CA ARG A 234 2.60 -5.73 15.19
C ARG A 234 1.82 -6.52 16.25
N ASN A 235 1.69 -7.83 16.06
CA ASN A 235 1.02 -8.71 17.03
C ASN A 235 1.78 -8.83 18.36
N CYS A 236 3.11 -8.78 18.35
CA CYS A 236 3.88 -8.75 19.59
C CYS A 236 3.59 -7.48 20.37
N ILE A 237 3.60 -6.32 19.70
CA ILE A 237 3.30 -5.02 20.31
C ILE A 237 1.86 -4.97 20.85
N ALA A 238 0.89 -5.35 20.02
CA ALA A 238 -0.53 -5.35 20.40
C ALA A 238 -0.84 -6.22 21.64
N HIS A 239 -0.01 -7.23 21.90
CA HIS A 239 -0.17 -8.14 23.03
C HIS A 239 0.92 -7.98 24.11
N ASN A 240 1.74 -6.93 24.05
CA ASN A 240 2.88 -6.70 24.94
C ASN A 240 3.80 -7.93 25.10
N ARG A 241 4.04 -8.67 24.02
CA ARG A 241 4.90 -9.86 23.99
C ARG A 241 6.32 -9.49 23.59
N GLN A 242 7.29 -10.20 24.16
CA GLN A 242 8.68 -10.12 23.72
C GLN A 242 8.77 -10.42 22.23
N ILE A 243 9.49 -9.56 21.50
CA ILE A 243 9.82 -9.79 20.10
C ILE A 243 11.08 -10.67 20.06
N PRO A 244 11.02 -11.91 19.52
CA PRO A 244 12.21 -12.74 19.39
C PRO A 244 13.23 -12.11 18.43
N ASN A 245 14.53 -12.26 18.70
CA ASN A 245 15.61 -11.70 17.86
C ASN A 245 15.47 -12.08 16.37
N ARG A 246 15.02 -13.32 16.09
CA ARG A 246 14.75 -13.77 14.71
C ARG A 246 13.58 -13.00 14.07
N THR A 247 12.54 -12.72 14.84
CA THR A 247 11.38 -11.94 14.39
C THR A 247 11.79 -10.50 14.12
N ASP A 248 12.59 -9.89 14.99
CA ASP A 248 13.12 -8.55 14.81
C ASP A 248 14.02 -8.42 13.57
N ALA A 249 14.97 -9.35 13.39
CA ALA A 249 15.83 -9.36 12.21
C ALA A 249 15.04 -9.53 10.90
N ASN A 250 13.99 -10.36 10.92
CA ASN A 250 13.09 -10.54 9.78
C ASN A 250 12.26 -9.28 9.51
N TYR A 251 11.75 -8.64 10.57
CA TYR A 251 11.02 -7.37 10.49
C TYR A 251 11.87 -6.26 9.88
N THR A 252 13.11 -6.09 10.36
CA THR A 252 14.02 -5.05 9.86
C THR A 252 14.25 -5.19 8.36
N ARG A 253 14.47 -6.42 7.87
CA ARG A 253 14.62 -6.71 6.45
C ARG A 253 13.35 -6.44 5.66
N ALA A 254 12.22 -6.96 6.15
CA ALA A 254 10.92 -6.79 5.51
C ALA A 254 10.52 -5.32 5.41
N ARG A 255 10.78 -4.52 6.45
CA ARG A 255 10.58 -3.06 6.45
C ARG A 255 11.40 -2.39 5.35
N THR A 256 12.69 -2.68 5.26
CA THR A 256 13.55 -2.10 4.20
C THR A 256 13.06 -2.49 2.81
N GLU A 257 12.70 -3.74 2.59
CA GLU A 257 12.19 -4.22 1.30
C GLU A 257 10.85 -3.59 0.95
N LEU A 258 9.92 -3.52 1.90
CA LEU A 258 8.61 -2.90 1.72
C LEU A 258 8.74 -1.44 1.29
N LEU A 259 9.56 -0.66 2.00
CA LEU A 259 9.78 0.75 1.69
C LEU A 259 10.43 0.92 0.31
N ARG A 260 11.35 0.02 -0.08
CA ARG A 260 11.93 0.02 -1.42
C ARG A 260 10.85 -0.26 -2.50
N PHE A 261 10.00 -1.26 -2.30
CA PHE A 261 8.91 -1.57 -3.24
C PHE A 261 7.95 -0.39 -3.42
N ILE A 262 7.60 0.29 -2.33
CA ILE A 262 6.75 1.49 -2.37
C ILE A 262 7.44 2.61 -3.15
N GLN A 263 8.73 2.84 -2.91
CA GLN A 263 9.48 3.87 -3.63
C GLN A 263 9.56 3.56 -5.13
N GLU A 264 9.84 2.30 -5.50
CA GLU A 264 9.89 1.86 -6.89
C GLU A 264 8.53 1.97 -7.58
N PHE A 265 7.44 1.66 -6.87
CA PHE A 265 6.08 1.85 -7.35
C PHE A 265 5.84 3.31 -7.74
N TRP A 266 6.09 4.25 -6.82
CA TRP A 266 5.86 5.67 -7.08
C TRP A 266 6.78 6.23 -8.16
N ALA A 267 8.04 5.79 -8.21
CA ALA A 267 8.95 6.21 -9.27
C ALA A 267 8.42 5.83 -10.66
N ARG A 268 7.83 4.64 -10.81
CA ARG A 268 7.19 4.20 -12.06
C ARG A 268 5.94 5.01 -12.38
N GLU A 269 5.06 5.23 -11.41
CA GLU A 269 3.83 6.02 -11.62
C GLU A 269 4.14 7.47 -12.04
N ILE A 270 5.14 8.09 -11.40
CA ILE A 270 5.58 9.45 -11.75
C ILE A 270 6.14 9.48 -13.18
N GLN A 271 6.91 8.46 -13.56
CA GLN A 271 7.43 8.35 -14.92
C GLN A 271 6.32 8.17 -15.96
N GLU A 272 5.33 7.30 -15.71
CA GLU A 272 4.18 7.08 -16.60
C GLU A 272 3.37 8.38 -16.80
N VAL A 273 3.11 9.14 -15.72
CA VAL A 273 2.44 10.43 -15.81
C VAL A 273 3.27 11.47 -16.58
N SER A 274 4.59 11.48 -16.39
CA SER A 274 5.47 12.37 -17.16
C SER A 274 5.40 12.06 -18.66
N LEU A 275 5.49 10.78 -19.04
CA LEU A 275 5.38 10.36 -20.43
C LEU A 275 4.02 10.73 -21.03
N LEU A 276 2.92 10.57 -20.28
CA LEU A 276 1.59 10.98 -20.73
C LEU A 276 1.48 12.49 -20.98
N ASN A 277 2.11 13.29 -20.12
CA ASN A 277 2.15 14.74 -20.32
C ASN A 277 2.99 15.11 -21.56
N ASP A 278 4.14 14.48 -21.75
CA ASP A 278 4.99 14.69 -22.93
C ASP A 278 4.24 14.30 -24.23
N VAL A 279 3.48 13.20 -24.22
CA VAL A 279 2.61 12.80 -25.34
C VAL A 279 1.52 13.84 -25.59
N ASN A 280 0.86 14.32 -24.55
CA ASN A 280 -0.19 15.34 -24.68
C ASN A 280 0.37 16.66 -25.23
N ASP A 281 1.54 17.09 -24.77
CA ASP A 281 2.21 18.28 -25.27
C ASP A 281 2.60 18.12 -26.76
N ALA A 282 3.07 16.93 -27.16
CA ALA A 282 3.33 16.61 -28.55
C ALA A 282 2.04 16.55 -29.41
N GLU A 283 0.93 16.04 -28.87
CA GLU A 283 -0.39 16.05 -29.52
C GLU A 283 -0.89 17.48 -29.74
N ILE A 284 -0.80 18.33 -28.72
CA ILE A 284 -1.19 19.74 -28.79
C ILE A 284 -0.32 20.47 -29.82
N PHE A 285 1.00 20.28 -29.75
CA PHE A 285 1.93 20.92 -30.67
C PHE A 285 1.70 20.49 -32.13
N ALA A 286 1.50 19.19 -32.37
CA ALA A 286 1.16 18.70 -33.70
C ALA A 286 -0.19 19.22 -34.18
N TYR A 287 -1.21 19.24 -33.32
CA TYR A 287 -2.52 19.79 -33.64
C TYR A 287 -2.42 21.27 -34.07
N ASP A 288 -1.74 22.11 -33.29
CA ASP A 288 -1.61 23.54 -33.57
C ASP A 288 -0.87 23.79 -34.88
N ASN A 289 0.21 23.06 -35.15
CA ASN A 289 0.97 23.20 -36.40
C ASN A 289 0.17 22.75 -37.63
N LEU A 290 -0.56 21.63 -37.54
CA LEU A 290 -1.42 21.16 -38.64
C LEU A 290 -2.61 22.10 -38.87
N ASP A 291 -3.16 22.66 -37.80
CA ASP A 291 -4.22 23.65 -37.86
C ASP A 291 -3.76 24.95 -38.54
N ASP A 292 -2.58 25.44 -38.20
CA ASP A 292 -1.97 26.60 -38.86
C ASP A 292 -1.72 26.31 -40.34
N LEU A 293 -1.22 25.11 -40.66
CA LEU A 293 -0.95 24.66 -42.03
C LEU A 293 -2.22 24.64 -42.89
N LEU A 294 -3.32 24.10 -42.35
CA LEU A 294 -4.62 24.08 -43.05
C LEU A 294 -5.34 25.43 -43.06
N SER A 295 -5.15 26.26 -42.03
CA SER A 295 -5.68 27.63 -41.99
C SER A 295 -5.05 28.50 -43.08
N ALA A 296 -3.80 28.24 -43.43
CA ALA A 296 -3.11 28.89 -44.54
C ALA A 296 -3.44 28.25 -45.92
N GLY A 297 -4.15 27.11 -45.93
CA GLY A 297 -4.52 26.40 -47.13
C GLY A 297 -5.66 27.06 -47.91
N GLU A 298 -5.63 26.91 -49.23
CA GLU A 298 -6.71 27.35 -50.12
C GLU A 298 -7.62 26.16 -50.45
N PHE A 299 -8.91 26.29 -50.12
CA PHE A 299 -9.95 25.33 -50.49
C PHE A 299 -10.61 25.78 -51.78
N ASN A 300 -10.19 25.21 -52.91
CA ASN A 300 -10.61 25.64 -54.24
C ASN A 300 -11.74 24.74 -54.76
N GLU A 301 -12.98 25.22 -54.62
CA GLU A 301 -14.19 24.54 -55.08
C GLU A 301 -14.19 24.31 -56.61
N TYR A 302 -13.62 25.23 -57.39
CA TYR A 302 -13.65 25.14 -58.85
C TYR A 302 -12.82 23.97 -59.39
N ASN A 303 -11.65 23.74 -58.79
CA ASN A 303 -10.76 22.63 -59.16
C ASN A 303 -10.99 21.37 -58.31
N ASN A 304 -11.86 21.44 -57.30
CA ASN A 304 -12.06 20.40 -56.29
C ASN A 304 -10.76 19.98 -55.60
N GLU A 305 -9.97 20.96 -55.17
CA GLU A 305 -8.64 20.73 -54.57
C GLU A 305 -8.43 21.53 -53.27
N VAL A 306 -7.56 21.01 -52.41
CA VAL A 306 -6.95 21.76 -51.30
C VAL A 306 -5.51 22.04 -51.66
N VAL A 307 -5.09 23.30 -51.58
CA VAL A 307 -3.71 23.73 -51.82
C VAL A 307 -3.10 24.20 -50.51
N ILE A 308 -2.04 23.54 -50.05
CA ILE A 308 -1.30 23.91 -48.84
C ILE A 308 -0.01 24.61 -49.25
N HIS A 309 0.18 25.82 -48.75
CA HIS A 309 1.41 26.59 -48.90
C HIS A 309 2.27 26.41 -47.66
N ASP A 310 3.34 25.60 -47.77
CA ASP A 310 4.25 25.40 -46.63
C ASP A 310 5.27 26.54 -46.59
N HIS A 311 4.89 27.62 -45.90
CA HIS A 311 5.72 28.83 -45.75
C HIS A 311 6.98 28.60 -44.90
N TRP A 312 7.13 27.42 -44.29
CA TRP A 312 8.28 27.08 -43.44
C TRP A 312 9.43 26.45 -44.23
N GLN A 313 9.18 26.03 -45.48
CA GLN A 313 10.21 25.45 -46.34
C GLN A 313 10.76 26.48 -47.35
N ALA A 314 12.07 26.45 -47.55
CA ALA A 314 12.74 27.31 -48.52
C ALA A 314 12.22 27.04 -49.94
N GLY A 315 11.61 28.05 -50.57
CA GLY A 315 11.12 27.97 -51.95
C GLY A 315 9.60 27.97 -52.11
N ASN A 316 8.81 28.22 -51.05
CA ASN A 316 7.33 28.19 -51.07
C ASN A 316 6.79 26.91 -51.77
N PRO A 317 7.13 25.72 -51.27
CA PRO A 317 6.57 24.50 -51.83
C PRO A 317 5.05 24.51 -51.65
N GLU A 318 4.38 24.19 -52.75
CA GLU A 318 2.93 24.16 -52.86
C GLU A 318 2.50 22.71 -53.03
N TYR A 319 1.65 22.24 -52.13
CA TYR A 319 1.14 20.87 -52.13
C TYR A 319 -0.35 20.88 -52.49
N ARG A 320 -0.72 20.15 -53.55
CA ARG A 320 -2.09 20.10 -54.06
C ARG A 320 -2.70 18.73 -53.83
N PHE A 321 -3.91 18.70 -53.30
CA PHE A 321 -4.65 17.48 -52.97
C PHE A 321 -6.00 17.50 -53.66
N ASN A 322 -6.35 16.41 -54.34
CA ASN A 322 -7.64 16.26 -55.04
C ASN A 322 -8.55 15.21 -54.37
N SER A 323 -8.15 14.70 -53.21
CA SER A 323 -8.93 13.74 -52.43
C SER A 323 -8.64 13.90 -50.93
N LEU A 324 -9.62 13.52 -50.10
CA LEU A 324 -9.46 13.49 -48.64
C LEU A 324 -8.36 12.53 -48.21
N GLU A 325 -8.23 11.40 -48.90
CA GLU A 325 -7.24 10.38 -48.56
C GLU A 325 -5.82 10.92 -48.75
N ASP A 326 -5.54 11.58 -49.89
CA ASP A 326 -4.21 12.15 -50.14
C ASP A 326 -3.87 13.26 -49.13
N LEU A 327 -4.86 14.10 -48.80
CA LEU A 327 -4.69 15.12 -47.78
C LEU A 327 -4.43 14.50 -46.40
N ARG A 328 -5.21 13.47 -46.01
CA ARG A 328 -5.04 12.75 -44.74
C ARG A 328 -3.64 12.13 -44.64
N GLN A 329 -3.19 11.44 -45.69
CA GLN A 329 -1.85 10.84 -45.72
C GLN A 329 -0.75 11.88 -45.57
N TYR A 330 -0.89 13.04 -46.23
CA TYR A 330 0.04 14.15 -46.06
C TYR A 330 0.06 14.68 -44.62
N LEU A 331 -1.12 14.92 -44.03
CA LEU A 331 -1.22 15.39 -42.64
C LEU A 331 -0.68 14.36 -41.64
N LEU A 332 -0.83 13.06 -41.89
CA LEU A 332 -0.24 12.00 -41.07
C LEU A 332 1.30 12.03 -41.11
N VAL A 333 1.88 12.25 -42.29
CA VAL A 333 3.34 12.41 -42.42
C VAL A 333 3.80 13.66 -41.68
N LYS A 334 3.08 14.78 -41.82
CA LYS A 334 3.40 16.04 -41.11
C LYS A 334 3.25 15.93 -39.60
N ALA A 335 2.16 15.34 -39.12
CA ALA A 335 1.95 15.04 -37.70
C ALA A 335 3.15 14.28 -37.13
N ARG A 336 3.60 13.25 -37.85
CA ARG A 336 4.75 12.44 -37.47
C ARG A 336 6.04 13.25 -37.44
N GLU A 337 6.36 13.99 -38.50
CA GLU A 337 7.55 14.86 -38.56
C GLU A 337 7.60 15.85 -37.38
N ILE A 338 6.45 16.46 -37.05
CA ILE A 338 6.33 17.42 -35.94
C ILE A 338 6.50 16.72 -34.59
N SER A 339 5.84 15.57 -34.40
CA SER A 339 5.92 14.79 -33.16
C SER A 339 7.32 14.22 -32.91
N ASP A 340 8.02 13.75 -33.96
CA ASP A 340 9.37 13.20 -33.87
C ASP A 340 10.34 14.27 -33.34
N ALA A 341 10.21 15.51 -33.81
CA ALA A 341 11.03 16.62 -33.32
C ALA A 341 10.76 16.94 -31.83
N ALA A 342 9.50 16.85 -31.39
CA ALA A 342 9.13 17.01 -29.99
C ALA A 342 9.67 15.86 -29.12
N PHE A 343 9.60 14.62 -29.61
CA PHE A 343 10.09 13.43 -28.91
C PHE A 343 11.61 13.40 -28.76
N ASP A 344 12.33 13.81 -29.80
CA ASP A 344 13.80 13.91 -29.75
C ASP A 344 14.25 14.90 -28.66
N ALA A 345 13.49 15.97 -28.44
CA ALA A 345 13.76 16.94 -27.37
C ALA A 345 13.49 16.38 -25.96
N ALA A 346 12.50 15.48 -25.82
CA ALA A 346 12.13 14.85 -24.55
C ALA A 346 13.05 13.69 -24.13
N GLY A 347 13.81 13.10 -25.06
CA GLY A 347 14.80 12.06 -24.78
C GLY A 347 14.25 10.65 -24.54
N ASN A 348 12.95 10.42 -24.74
CA ASN A 348 12.26 9.13 -24.53
C ASN A 348 11.49 8.64 -25.78
N ARG A 349 12.05 8.89 -26.97
CA ARG A 349 11.39 8.69 -28.27
C ARG A 349 10.62 7.39 -28.43
N GLU A 350 11.26 6.24 -28.16
CA GLU A 350 10.63 4.92 -28.37
C GLU A 350 9.36 4.71 -27.53
N GLN A 351 9.34 5.24 -26.29
CA GLN A 351 8.19 5.13 -25.40
C GLN A 351 7.06 6.09 -25.82
N LEU A 352 7.42 7.32 -26.21
CA LEU A 352 6.45 8.32 -26.66
C LEU A 352 5.80 7.92 -27.99
N GLU A 353 6.58 7.39 -28.95
CA GLU A 353 6.08 6.88 -30.23
C GLU A 353 5.04 5.76 -30.06
N ALA A 354 5.21 4.89 -29.05
CA ALA A 354 4.26 3.81 -28.78
C ALA A 354 2.92 4.30 -28.21
N MET A 355 2.89 5.48 -27.59
CA MET A 355 1.71 6.06 -26.94
C MET A 355 1.00 7.09 -27.81
N TYR A 356 1.71 7.69 -28.77
CA TYR A 356 1.21 8.78 -29.60
C TYR A 356 0.29 8.33 -30.73
N ASN A 357 -0.89 8.93 -30.83
CA ASN A 357 -1.88 8.60 -31.86
C ASN A 357 -1.99 9.69 -32.93
N ASN A 358 -1.14 9.57 -33.95
CA ASN A 358 -1.15 10.42 -35.15
C ASN A 358 -2.54 10.54 -35.80
N GLU A 359 -3.29 9.44 -35.88
CA GLU A 359 -4.59 9.43 -36.56
C GLU A 359 -5.61 10.29 -35.82
N ASN A 360 -5.65 10.19 -34.49
CA ASN A 360 -6.54 10.99 -33.65
C ASN A 360 -6.27 12.50 -33.80
N VAL A 361 -4.99 12.90 -33.85
CA VAL A 361 -4.61 14.30 -34.07
C VAL A 361 -5.11 14.77 -35.45
N VAL A 362 -4.83 14.02 -36.51
CA VAL A 362 -5.28 14.35 -37.88
C VAL A 362 -6.80 14.41 -37.98
N ASP A 363 -7.52 13.48 -37.35
CA ASP A 363 -8.98 13.45 -37.32
C ASP A 363 -9.57 14.68 -36.62
N LYS A 364 -9.01 15.09 -35.48
CA LYS A 364 -9.41 16.32 -34.78
C LYS A 364 -9.25 17.54 -35.67
N VAL A 365 -8.11 17.65 -36.36
CA VAL A 365 -7.83 18.78 -37.26
C VAL A 365 -8.78 18.75 -38.46
N LEU A 366 -8.93 17.63 -39.17
CA LEU A 366 -9.83 17.53 -40.32
C LEU A 366 -11.28 17.85 -39.95
N ASN A 367 -11.74 17.40 -38.78
CA ASN A 367 -13.08 17.70 -38.28
C ASN A 367 -13.27 19.21 -38.01
N ARG A 368 -12.24 19.92 -37.55
CA ARG A 368 -12.28 21.39 -37.43
C ARG A 368 -12.50 22.08 -38.79
N PHE A 369 -11.93 21.53 -39.86
CA PHE A 369 -12.10 22.02 -41.24
C PHE A 369 -13.24 21.36 -42.02
N ALA A 370 -14.13 20.61 -41.35
CA ALA A 370 -15.19 19.83 -41.99
C ALA A 370 -16.03 20.64 -42.98
N LYS A 371 -16.32 21.93 -42.68
CA LYS A 371 -17.08 22.79 -43.58
C LYS A 371 -16.43 22.96 -44.96
N GLY A 372 -15.10 23.13 -45.01
CA GLY A 372 -14.36 23.23 -46.27
C GLY A 372 -14.38 21.92 -47.04
N LEU A 373 -14.22 20.80 -46.33
CA LEU A 373 -14.26 19.45 -46.90
C LEU A 373 -15.65 19.09 -47.44
N ILE A 374 -16.73 19.54 -46.78
CA ILE A 374 -18.12 19.39 -47.26
C ILE A 374 -18.34 20.17 -48.57
N ILE A 375 -17.79 21.38 -48.69
CA ILE A 375 -17.89 22.19 -49.93
C ILE A 375 -17.23 21.46 -51.11
N LEU A 376 -16.14 20.74 -50.84
CA LEU A 376 -15.45 19.89 -51.83
C LEU A 376 -16.15 18.54 -52.06
N ASN A 377 -17.23 18.23 -51.33
CA ASN A 377 -17.91 16.93 -51.37
C ASN A 377 -16.97 15.75 -51.04
N TRP A 378 -16.07 15.96 -50.09
CA TRP A 378 -15.11 14.95 -49.62
C TRP A 378 -15.59 14.19 -48.38
N ILE A 379 -16.53 14.75 -47.61
CA ILE A 379 -17.18 14.13 -46.44
C ILE A 379 -18.68 14.42 -46.39
#